data_AF-A0A2J0N324-F1
#
_entry.id   AF-A0A2J0N324-F1
#
_cell.length_a   1.000
_cell.length_b   1.000
_cell.length_c   1.000
_cell.angle_alpha   90.00
_cell.angle_beta   90.00
_cell.angle_gamma   90.00
#
_symmetry.space_group_name_H-M   'P 1'
#
loop_
_entity.id
_entity.type
_entity.pdbx_description
1 polymer ?
#
loop_
_entity_poly.entity_id
_entity_poly.type
_entity_poly.pdbx_seq_one_letter_code
_entity_poly.pdbx_strand_id
1 'polypeptide(L)'
;LFHDGHLPLILELGVAQGASQNTIILTSSASSQDDYYKGVFLKIISGTGSGQIKKIIEYNGTSKTATIKGNWETTPDTTSNYKIDTSYYYIYYFKDDINVKREALTYYFSGDSDTYVPWNAEPPTGQTLEQQLLEEEIIGEYVSSLKFWQSPVVNIALSLQKGDRILNLQTKVFGRNL
;
A
#
# COMPACT_ATOMS: atom_id res chain seq x y z
N LEU A 1 0.44 23.44 -3.45
CA LEU A 1 -0.79 23.12 -4.24
C LEU A 1 -1.11 21.66 -3.91
N PHE A 2 -2.37 21.25 -3.75
CA PHE A 2 -2.63 19.85 -3.33
C PHE A 2 -2.43 18.88 -4.50
N HIS A 3 -1.75 17.77 -4.24
CA HIS A 3 -1.58 16.66 -5.19
C HIS A 3 -2.51 15.52 -4.80
N ASP A 4 -2.95 14.75 -5.81
CA ASP A 4 -3.66 13.51 -5.55
C ASP A 4 -2.68 12.50 -4.95
N GLY A 5 -2.84 12.21 -3.65
CA GLY A 5 -2.06 11.22 -2.92
C GLY A 5 -2.59 9.79 -3.09
N HIS A 6 -3.51 9.56 -4.03
CA HIS A 6 -4.14 8.28 -4.27
C HIS A 6 -3.13 7.27 -4.81
N LEU A 7 -3.00 6.13 -4.13
CA LEU A 7 -2.31 4.97 -4.69
C LEU A 7 -3.21 4.30 -5.74
N PRO A 8 -2.67 3.80 -6.85
CA PRO A 8 -3.47 3.16 -7.90
C PRO A 8 -4.40 2.09 -7.32
N LEU A 9 -5.68 2.19 -7.65
CA LEU A 9 -6.68 1.20 -7.26
C LEU A 9 -6.56 -0.03 -8.17
N ILE A 10 -5.75 -0.98 -7.75
CA ILE A 10 -5.57 -2.27 -8.43
C ILE A 10 -6.22 -3.36 -7.57
N LEU A 11 -7.03 -4.21 -8.22
CA LEU A 11 -7.55 -5.44 -7.64
C LEU A 11 -7.57 -6.53 -8.72
N GLU A 12 -6.72 -7.54 -8.56
CA GLU A 12 -6.75 -8.77 -9.36
C GLU A 12 -6.98 -9.96 -8.42
N LEU A 13 -7.81 -10.90 -8.84
CA LEU A 13 -7.97 -12.21 -8.21
C LEU A 13 -7.76 -13.28 -9.26
N GLY A 14 -7.09 -14.36 -8.89
CA GLY A 14 -6.91 -15.47 -9.83
C GLY A 14 -6.33 -16.71 -9.18
N VAL A 15 -6.18 -17.74 -10.00
CA VAL A 15 -5.46 -18.97 -9.66
C VAL A 15 -4.15 -18.95 -10.42
N ALA A 16 -3.05 -19.20 -9.73
CA ALA A 16 -1.73 -19.26 -10.34
C ALA A 16 -1.69 -20.35 -11.43
N GLN A 17 -0.96 -20.10 -12.51
CA GLN A 17 -0.74 -21.08 -13.59
C GLN A 17 0.61 -21.82 -13.43
N GLY A 18 1.37 -21.46 -12.40
CA GLY A 18 2.69 -21.97 -12.09
C GLY A 18 3.52 -20.90 -11.38
N ALA A 19 4.63 -21.29 -10.80
CA ALA A 19 5.56 -20.37 -10.15
C ALA A 19 6.99 -20.92 -10.21
N SER A 20 7.96 -20.04 -10.01
CA SER A 20 9.33 -20.40 -9.68
C SER A 20 9.67 -19.89 -8.28
N GLN A 21 10.95 -19.93 -7.88
CA GLN A 21 11.36 -19.44 -6.57
C GLN A 21 11.04 -17.95 -6.34
N ASN A 22 11.03 -17.13 -7.39
CA ASN A 22 10.79 -15.68 -7.30
C ASN A 22 9.82 -15.13 -8.37
N THR A 23 9.08 -16.01 -9.05
CA THR A 23 8.06 -15.61 -10.01
C THR A 23 6.76 -16.37 -9.81
N ILE A 24 5.68 -15.83 -10.34
CA ILE A 24 4.36 -16.46 -10.41
C ILE A 24 3.72 -16.11 -11.75
N ILE A 25 3.16 -17.12 -12.41
CA ILE A 25 2.40 -16.95 -13.65
C ILE A 25 0.94 -16.73 -13.25
N LEU A 26 0.41 -15.55 -13.58
CA LEU A 26 -0.95 -15.14 -13.28
C LEU A 26 -1.94 -15.80 -14.25
N THR A 27 -3.23 -15.69 -13.93
CA THR A 27 -4.32 -16.14 -14.81
C THR A 27 -4.21 -15.51 -16.21
N SER A 28 -4.71 -16.20 -17.23
CA SER A 28 -4.69 -15.71 -18.62
C SER A 28 -5.48 -14.41 -18.82
N SER A 29 -6.45 -14.11 -17.94
CA SER A 29 -7.22 -12.86 -17.95
C SER A 29 -6.49 -11.66 -17.35
N ALA A 30 -5.31 -11.86 -16.73
CA ALA A 30 -4.54 -10.76 -16.13
C ALA A 30 -4.08 -9.76 -17.20
N SER A 31 -3.77 -8.54 -16.79
CA SER A 31 -3.41 -7.43 -17.69
C SER A 31 -2.35 -7.82 -18.73
N SER A 32 -2.52 -7.39 -19.98
CA SER A 32 -1.54 -7.58 -21.06
C SER A 32 -0.48 -6.50 -21.12
N GLN A 33 -0.54 -5.51 -20.24
CA GLN A 33 0.43 -4.43 -20.20
C GLN A 33 1.60 -4.77 -19.28
N ASP A 34 2.81 -4.57 -19.78
CA ASP A 34 4.03 -4.71 -18.98
C ASP A 34 4.00 -3.73 -17.81
N ASP A 35 4.57 -4.16 -16.68
CA ASP A 35 4.66 -3.40 -15.42
C ASP A 35 3.31 -2.94 -14.83
N TYR A 36 2.17 -3.40 -15.33
CA TYR A 36 0.84 -3.03 -14.81
C TYR A 36 0.68 -3.32 -13.31
N TYR A 37 1.25 -4.43 -12.83
CA TYR A 37 1.22 -4.82 -11.41
C TYR A 37 2.54 -4.49 -10.69
N LYS A 38 3.41 -3.66 -11.25
CA LYS A 38 4.65 -3.28 -10.58
C LYS A 38 4.37 -2.38 -9.39
N GLY A 39 5.02 -2.66 -8.27
CA GLY A 39 4.89 -1.88 -7.03
C GLY A 39 3.65 -2.23 -6.20
N VAL A 40 2.77 -3.13 -6.63
CA VAL A 40 1.65 -3.62 -5.80
C VAL A 40 2.01 -4.93 -5.11
N PHE A 41 1.16 -5.35 -4.17
CA PHE A 41 1.37 -6.53 -3.36
C PHE A 41 0.56 -7.70 -3.88
N LEU A 42 1.16 -8.88 -3.85
CA LEU A 42 0.53 -10.16 -4.15
C LEU A 42 0.45 -10.97 -2.86
N LYS A 43 -0.75 -11.41 -2.52
CA LYS A 43 -1.01 -12.35 -1.42
C LYS A 43 -1.50 -13.68 -1.99
N ILE A 44 -0.94 -14.79 -1.53
CA ILE A 44 -1.60 -16.09 -1.70
C ILE A 44 -2.68 -16.24 -0.62
N ILE A 45 -3.94 -16.33 -1.05
CA ILE A 45 -5.12 -16.36 -0.17
C ILE A 45 -5.45 -17.79 0.28
N SER A 46 -5.22 -18.78 -0.59
CA SER A 46 -5.44 -20.20 -0.31
C SER A 46 -4.62 -21.09 -1.25
N GLY A 47 -4.50 -22.38 -0.91
CA GLY A 47 -3.66 -23.33 -1.63
C GLY A 47 -2.21 -23.33 -1.13
N THR A 48 -1.29 -23.86 -1.94
CA THR A 48 0.14 -23.92 -1.64
C THR A 48 0.74 -22.52 -1.46
N GLY A 49 1.50 -22.29 -0.39
CA GLY A 49 2.09 -20.98 -0.07
C GLY A 49 1.11 -19.94 0.48
N SER A 50 -0.11 -20.35 0.87
CA SER A 50 -1.12 -19.47 1.49
C SER A 50 -0.55 -18.66 2.67
N GLY A 51 -0.93 -17.38 2.72
CA GLY A 51 -0.50 -16.42 3.75
C GLY A 51 0.70 -15.58 3.36
N GLN A 52 1.52 -16.02 2.39
CA GLN A 52 2.68 -15.26 1.93
C GLN A 52 2.25 -14.00 1.16
N ILE A 53 2.84 -12.86 1.51
CA ILE A 53 2.60 -11.56 0.88
C ILE A 53 3.92 -11.03 0.35
N LYS A 54 3.98 -10.78 -0.95
CA LYS A 54 5.19 -10.34 -1.65
C LYS A 54 4.90 -9.10 -2.49
N LYS A 55 5.89 -8.21 -2.62
CA LYS A 55 5.79 -7.05 -3.51
C LYS A 55 6.22 -7.46 -4.92
N ILE A 56 5.42 -7.10 -5.92
CA ILE A 56 5.78 -7.31 -7.33
C ILE A 56 6.75 -6.19 -7.74
N ILE A 57 7.90 -6.57 -8.30
CA ILE A 57 8.95 -5.64 -8.74
C ILE A 57 9.03 -5.50 -10.26
N GLU A 58 8.49 -6.47 -10.99
CA GLU A 58 8.39 -6.49 -12.45
C GLU A 58 7.20 -7.35 -12.88
N TYR A 59 6.58 -7.00 -13.99
CA TYR A 59 5.53 -7.82 -14.59
C TYR A 59 5.63 -7.83 -16.12
N ASN A 60 5.64 -9.02 -16.71
CA ASN A 60 5.59 -9.19 -18.14
C ASN A 60 4.15 -9.52 -18.57
N GLY A 61 3.48 -8.56 -19.22
CA GLY A 61 2.07 -8.65 -19.62
C GLY A 61 1.79 -9.65 -20.73
N THR A 62 2.81 -10.01 -21.51
CA THR A 62 2.69 -11.03 -22.56
C THR A 62 2.64 -12.44 -21.96
N SER A 63 3.57 -12.76 -21.07
CA SER A 63 3.68 -14.07 -20.41
C SER A 63 2.82 -14.21 -19.15
N LYS A 64 2.24 -13.10 -18.66
CA LYS A 64 1.53 -13.01 -17.37
C LYS A 64 2.43 -13.34 -16.18
N THR A 65 3.74 -13.16 -16.31
CA THR A 65 4.69 -13.50 -15.26
C THR A 65 4.95 -12.28 -14.39
N ALA A 66 4.64 -12.38 -13.11
CA ALA A 66 5.03 -11.41 -12.10
C ALA A 66 6.30 -11.88 -11.39
N THR A 67 7.29 -11.00 -11.29
CA THR A 67 8.50 -11.20 -10.50
C THR A 67 8.31 -10.51 -9.15
N ILE A 68 8.55 -11.24 -8.06
CA ILE A 68 8.43 -10.72 -6.71
C ILE A 68 9.78 -10.25 -6.16
N LYS A 69 9.74 -9.38 -5.15
CA LYS A 69 10.90 -9.09 -4.30
C LYS A 69 11.19 -10.31 -3.41
N GLY A 70 12.47 -10.70 -3.36
CA GLY A 70 12.90 -11.88 -2.61
C GLY A 70 12.41 -13.19 -3.22
N ASN A 71 12.29 -14.21 -2.38
CA ASN A 71 11.87 -15.55 -2.79
C ASN A 71 10.61 -15.98 -2.04
N TRP A 72 9.87 -16.92 -2.60
CA TRP A 72 8.83 -17.64 -1.87
C TRP A 72 9.45 -18.59 -0.86
N GLU A 73 8.92 -18.58 0.36
CA GLU A 73 9.20 -19.57 1.40
C GLU A 73 8.65 -20.93 0.99
N THR A 74 7.38 -20.97 0.58
CA THR A 74 6.76 -22.08 -0.14
C THR A 74 6.35 -21.60 -1.52
N THR A 75 6.93 -22.20 -2.57
CA THR A 75 6.62 -21.83 -3.96
C THR A 75 5.15 -22.15 -4.29
N PRO A 76 4.34 -21.18 -4.73
CA PRO A 76 2.96 -21.41 -5.15
C PRO A 76 2.88 -22.41 -6.32
N ASP A 77 1.73 -23.05 -6.47
CA ASP A 77 1.44 -23.96 -7.56
C ASP A 77 0.08 -23.67 -8.21
N THR A 78 -0.39 -24.53 -9.11
CA THR A 78 -1.65 -24.36 -9.84
C THR A 78 -2.92 -24.47 -8.98
N THR A 79 -2.80 -24.75 -7.68
CA THR A 79 -3.90 -24.73 -6.70
C THR A 79 -3.96 -23.43 -5.91
N SER A 80 -2.99 -22.55 -6.10
CA SER A 80 -2.77 -21.35 -5.29
C SER A 80 -3.64 -20.20 -5.79
N ASN A 81 -4.57 -19.76 -4.96
CA ASN A 81 -5.42 -18.61 -5.24
C ASN A 81 -4.72 -17.35 -4.73
N TYR A 82 -4.65 -16.30 -5.55
CA TYR A 82 -3.96 -15.07 -5.20
C TYR A 82 -4.86 -13.84 -5.28
N LYS A 83 -4.44 -12.78 -4.58
CA LYS A 83 -4.95 -11.42 -4.68
C LYS A 83 -3.80 -10.47 -4.94
N ILE A 84 -3.96 -9.58 -5.92
CA ILE A 84 -3.04 -8.46 -6.13
C ILE A 84 -3.78 -7.17 -5.81
N ASP A 85 -3.26 -6.39 -4.86
CA ASP A 85 -3.81 -5.09 -4.49
C ASP A 85 -2.79 -4.16 -3.81
N THR A 86 -3.25 -3.00 -3.38
CA THR A 86 -2.49 -2.01 -2.61
C THR A 86 -2.75 -2.05 -1.10
N SER A 87 -3.45 -3.07 -0.58
CA SER A 87 -3.95 -3.10 0.80
C SER A 87 -2.85 -3.22 1.88
N TYR A 88 -1.63 -3.53 1.46
CA TYR A 88 -0.46 -3.63 2.33
C TYR A 88 0.41 -2.36 2.35
N TYR A 89 -0.04 -1.32 1.66
CA TYR A 89 0.40 0.03 1.95
C TYR A 89 -0.35 0.56 3.18
N TYR A 90 0.40 1.08 4.14
CA TYR A 90 -0.15 1.92 5.20
C TYR A 90 0.11 3.38 4.84
N ILE A 91 -0.96 4.13 4.62
CA ILE A 91 -0.87 5.54 4.25
C ILE A 91 -0.98 6.40 5.51
N TYR A 92 0.06 7.19 5.76
CA TYR A 92 0.12 8.11 6.87
C TYR A 92 0.21 9.55 6.38
N TYR A 93 -0.77 10.37 6.76
CA TYR A 93 -0.75 11.81 6.48
C TYR A 93 -0.40 12.58 7.73
N PHE A 94 0.53 13.52 7.62
CA PHE A 94 0.92 14.39 8.72
C PHE A 94 1.27 15.78 8.23
N LYS A 95 1.13 16.76 9.12
CA LYS A 95 1.57 18.13 8.86
C LYS A 95 3.01 18.28 9.35
N ASP A 96 3.89 18.72 8.47
CA ASP A 96 5.29 19.04 8.75
C ASP A 96 5.52 20.51 8.39
N ASP A 97 5.66 21.35 9.42
CA ASP A 97 5.61 22.81 9.30
C ASP A 97 4.47 23.28 8.39
N ILE A 98 4.74 23.99 7.29
CA ILE A 98 3.71 24.50 6.37
C ILE A 98 3.26 23.47 5.33
N ASN A 99 3.76 22.24 5.37
CA ASN A 99 3.46 21.21 4.41
C ASN A 99 2.59 20.12 5.02
N VAL A 100 1.79 19.48 4.19
CA VAL A 100 1.16 18.20 4.51
C VAL A 100 1.89 17.17 3.68
N LYS A 101 2.41 16.16 4.37
CA LYS A 101 3.14 15.05 3.78
C LYS A 101 2.30 13.78 3.83
N ARG A 102 2.56 12.90 2.87
CA ARG A 102 2.06 11.53 2.80
C ARG A 102 3.27 10.60 2.85
N GLU A 103 3.25 9.67 3.78
CA GLU A 103 4.13 8.51 3.76
C GLU A 103 3.33 7.28 3.31
N ALA A 104 3.93 6.48 2.42
CA ALA A 104 3.50 5.13 2.12
C ALA A 104 4.45 4.15 2.82
N LEU A 105 3.92 3.43 3.79
CA LEU A 105 4.67 2.51 4.64
C LEU A 105 4.28 1.06 4.34
N THR A 106 5.17 0.13 4.67
CA THR A 106 4.86 -1.31 4.73
C THR A 106 5.57 -1.93 5.92
N TYR A 107 5.18 -3.15 6.29
CA TYR A 107 5.68 -3.83 7.48
C TYR A 107 6.14 -5.24 7.14
N TYR A 108 7.16 -5.70 7.86
CA TYR A 108 7.70 -7.05 7.77
C TYR A 108 8.17 -7.50 9.16
N PHE A 109 8.39 -8.79 9.37
CA PHE A 109 9.00 -9.25 10.62
C PHE A 109 10.52 -9.25 10.48
N SER A 110 11.25 -8.91 11.55
CA SER A 110 12.72 -8.81 11.52
C SER A 110 13.44 -10.10 11.09
N GLY A 111 12.78 -11.25 11.12
CA GLY A 111 13.30 -12.53 10.62
C GLY A 111 13.19 -12.74 9.11
N ASP A 112 12.38 -11.94 8.41
CA ASP A 112 12.15 -12.04 6.97
C ASP A 112 11.74 -10.68 6.38
N SER A 113 12.70 -9.98 5.77
CA SER A 113 12.47 -8.66 5.17
C SER A 113 11.83 -8.69 3.78
N ASP A 114 11.63 -9.88 3.21
CA ASP A 114 11.07 -10.07 1.89
C ASP A 114 9.60 -10.51 1.93
N THR A 115 9.11 -10.93 3.11
CA THR A 115 7.68 -11.19 3.36
C THR A 115 7.04 -10.05 4.13
N TYR A 116 6.03 -9.45 3.51
CA TYR A 116 5.29 -8.34 4.11
C TYR A 116 4.15 -8.85 5.00
N VAL A 117 3.74 -8.03 5.96
CA VAL A 117 2.64 -8.33 6.90
C VAL A 117 1.76 -7.10 7.12
N PRO A 118 0.51 -7.27 7.61
CA PRO A 118 -0.29 -6.15 8.07
C PRO A 118 0.39 -5.35 9.20
N TRP A 119 0.11 -4.05 9.29
CA TRP A 119 0.67 -3.14 10.30
C TRP A 119 0.39 -3.55 11.75
N ASN A 120 -0.64 -4.38 11.99
CA ASN A 120 -1.05 -4.87 13.30
C ASN A 120 -0.70 -6.35 13.51
N ALA A 121 0.16 -6.93 12.67
CA ALA A 121 0.56 -8.32 12.80
C ALA A 121 1.42 -8.52 14.06
N GLU A 122 1.12 -9.59 14.82
CA GLU A 122 1.88 -9.94 16.02
C GLU A 122 3.16 -10.69 15.63
N PRO A 123 4.36 -10.19 16.00
CA PRO A 123 5.61 -10.87 15.69
C PRO A 123 5.74 -12.22 16.40
N PRO A 124 6.33 -13.23 15.73
CA PRO A 124 6.75 -14.45 16.41
C PRO A 124 7.74 -14.17 17.55
N THR A 125 7.84 -15.09 18.52
CA THR A 125 8.78 -14.96 19.64
C THR A 125 10.20 -14.71 19.16
N GLY A 126 10.82 -13.64 19.65
CA GLY A 126 12.19 -13.25 19.30
C GLY A 126 12.32 -12.42 18.02
N GLN A 127 11.21 -12.08 17.36
CA GLN A 127 11.18 -11.14 16.23
C GLN A 127 10.46 -9.85 16.62
N THR A 128 10.64 -8.81 15.81
CA THR A 128 9.93 -7.55 15.93
C THR A 128 9.20 -7.21 14.63
N LEU A 129 8.19 -6.35 14.73
CA LEU A 129 7.52 -5.78 13.57
C LEU A 129 8.33 -4.56 13.11
N GLU A 130 8.91 -4.65 11.92
CA GLU A 130 9.73 -3.60 11.33
C GLU A 130 8.91 -2.78 10.34
N GLN A 131 9.11 -1.46 10.37
CA GLN A 131 8.48 -0.53 9.45
C GLN A 131 9.45 -0.15 8.32
N GLN A 132 8.97 -0.16 7.09
CA GLN A 132 9.70 0.35 5.93
C GLN A 132 8.96 1.54 5.31
N LEU A 133 9.67 2.66 5.18
CA LEU A 133 9.25 3.78 4.34
C LEU A 133 9.49 3.43 2.87
N LEU A 134 8.43 3.48 2.06
CA LEU A 134 8.51 3.25 0.62
C LEU A 134 8.54 4.55 -0.17
N GLU A 135 7.80 5.55 0.30
CA GLU A 135 7.62 6.83 -0.37
C GLU A 135 7.26 7.91 0.65
N GLU A 136 7.82 9.10 0.50
CA GLU A 136 7.38 10.33 1.17
C GLU A 136 7.13 11.40 0.11
N GLU A 137 5.95 12.02 0.15
CA GLU A 137 5.59 13.09 -0.77
C GLU A 137 4.95 14.27 -0.04
N ILE A 138 5.24 15.48 -0.53
CA ILE A 138 4.49 16.69 -0.15
C ILE A 138 3.19 16.70 -0.96
N ILE A 139 2.07 16.42 -0.30
CA ILE A 139 0.74 16.40 -0.93
C ILE A 139 -0.03 17.71 -0.72
N GLY A 140 0.46 18.60 0.13
CA GLY A 140 -0.10 19.92 0.37
C GLY A 140 0.98 20.88 0.83
N GLU A 141 0.89 22.13 0.40
CA GLU A 141 1.84 23.18 0.77
C GLU A 141 1.08 24.38 1.32
N TYR A 142 1.79 25.25 2.03
CA TYR A 142 1.30 26.52 2.57
C TYR A 142 0.21 26.36 3.64
N VAL A 143 0.12 25.19 4.28
CA VAL A 143 -0.82 24.89 5.36
C VAL A 143 -0.37 25.56 6.65
N SER A 144 -0.84 26.78 6.91
CA SER A 144 -0.51 27.53 8.13
C SER A 144 -1.26 27.01 9.37
N SER A 145 -2.45 26.44 9.18
CA SER A 145 -3.22 25.81 10.25
C SER A 145 -4.09 24.67 9.73
N LEU A 146 -4.12 23.55 10.46
CA LEU A 146 -5.04 22.45 10.25
C LEU A 146 -5.57 21.99 11.61
N LYS A 147 -6.89 22.06 11.81
CA LYS A 147 -7.53 21.79 13.11
C LYS A 147 -8.72 20.86 12.93
N PHE A 148 -8.87 19.94 13.88
CA PHE A 148 -9.97 18.98 13.99
C PHE A 148 -10.64 19.12 15.36
N TRP A 149 -11.97 19.16 15.41
CA TRP A 149 -12.69 19.20 16.68
C TRP A 149 -14.12 18.63 16.58
N GLN A 150 -14.66 18.22 17.73
CA GLN A 150 -15.94 17.50 17.91
C GLN A 150 -15.96 16.06 17.37
N SER A 151 -16.93 15.29 17.87
CA SER A 151 -17.28 13.92 17.48
C SER A 151 -18.79 13.73 17.76
N PRO A 152 -19.57 12.98 16.95
CA PRO A 152 -19.15 12.15 15.81
C PRO A 152 -18.98 12.93 14.50
N VAL A 153 -19.48 14.17 14.46
CA VAL A 153 -19.24 15.10 13.37
C VAL A 153 -17.92 15.82 13.65
N VAL A 154 -16.90 15.50 12.87
CA VAL A 154 -15.59 16.13 12.97
C VAL A 154 -15.61 17.37 12.10
N ASN A 155 -15.43 18.53 12.74
CA ASN A 155 -15.18 19.77 12.02
C ASN A 155 -13.72 19.83 11.64
N ILE A 156 -13.44 20.31 10.42
CA ILE A 156 -12.10 20.49 9.88
C ILE A 156 -11.97 21.95 9.47
N ALA A 157 -10.97 22.65 10.02
CA ALA A 157 -10.55 23.97 9.55
C ALA A 157 -9.15 23.90 8.98
N LEU A 158 -8.98 24.43 7.78
CA LEU A 158 -7.73 24.52 7.05
C LEU A 158 -7.48 25.98 6.67
N SER A 159 -6.32 26.51 7.05
CA SER A 159 -5.83 27.81 6.60
C SER A 159 -4.61 27.59 5.70
N LEU A 160 -4.66 28.18 4.51
CA LEU A 160 -3.56 28.22 3.56
C LEU A 160 -3.02 29.65 3.49
N GLN A 161 -1.71 29.83 3.58
CA GLN A 161 -1.06 31.13 3.48
C GLN A 161 0.15 31.10 2.55
N LYS A 162 0.09 31.87 1.45
CA LYS A 162 1.21 32.06 0.53
C LYS A 162 1.49 33.55 0.36
N GLY A 163 2.56 34.03 1.00
CA GLY A 163 2.83 35.46 1.15
C GLY A 163 1.67 36.14 1.90
N ASP A 164 1.14 37.21 1.33
CA ASP A 164 0.03 37.98 1.92
C ASP A 164 -1.37 37.39 1.64
N ARG A 165 -1.45 36.31 0.85
CA ARG A 165 -2.73 35.68 0.50
C ARG A 165 -3.09 34.60 1.52
N ILE A 166 -4.29 34.71 2.09
CA ILE A 166 -4.85 33.74 3.03
C ILE A 166 -6.15 33.16 2.46
N LEU A 167 -6.29 31.84 2.50
CA LEU A 167 -7.52 31.11 2.23
C LEU A 167 -7.89 30.28 3.44
N ASN A 168 -9.11 30.48 3.96
CA ASN A 168 -9.65 29.69 5.05
C ASN A 168 -10.77 28.80 4.53
N LEU A 169 -10.66 27.50 4.79
CA LEU A 169 -11.63 26.49 4.42
C LEU A 169 -12.16 25.85 5.71
N GLN A 170 -13.46 25.61 5.74
CA GLN A 170 -14.11 24.86 6.81
C GLN A 170 -15.05 23.84 6.22
N THR A 171 -14.99 22.63 6.73
CA THR A 171 -15.91 21.55 6.37
C THR A 171 -16.24 20.71 7.60
N LYS A 172 -17.25 19.86 7.44
CA LYS A 172 -17.63 18.87 8.44
C LYS A 172 -17.69 17.52 7.76
N VAL A 173 -17.14 16.52 8.43
CA VAL A 173 -17.20 15.14 7.97
C VAL A 173 -17.81 14.27 9.06
N PHE A 174 -18.62 13.31 8.67
CA PHE A 174 -19.07 12.26 9.55
C PHE A 174 -18.02 11.16 9.54
N GLY A 175 -17.54 10.75 10.71
CA GLY A 175 -16.71 9.54 10.78
C GLY A 175 -17.53 8.34 10.31
N ARG A 176 -16.95 7.53 9.41
CA ARG A 176 -17.52 6.24 9.05
C ARG A 176 -17.07 5.23 10.11
N ASN A 177 -18.01 4.48 10.69
CA ASN A 177 -17.77 3.47 11.75
C ASN A 177 -17.32 4.05 13.12
N LEU A 178 -17.78 5.25 13.49
CA LEU A 178 -17.69 5.79 14.86
C LEU A 178 -18.88 5.32 15.71
#